data_AF-A0A6S6S5R1-F1
#
_entry.id   AF-A0A6S6S5R1-F1
#
_cell.length_a   1.000
_cell.length_b   1.000
_cell.length_c   1.000
_cell.angle_alpha   90.00
_cell.angle_beta   90.00
_cell.angle_gamma   90.00
#
_symmetry.space_group_name_H-M   'P 1'
#
loop_
_entity.id
_entity.type
_entity.pdbx_description
1 polymer ?
#
loop_
_entity_poly.entity_id
_entity_poly.type
_entity_poly.pdbx_seq_one_letter_code
_entity_poly.pdbx_strand_id
1 'polypeptide(L)'
;MSQEQQLSPEQRINALNYKFNLGDFSFFKMTESNGFKVLELRDGQPQNSDIWYTVDNDDQIKTIIPFDVFSIVLDDMRKLHKEIFELKLEKSIWKFLPKDFDDVYTVVSSKLSDNLDLSSDELDDILKDVKKEYSNLFIDMNDIVHA
;
A
#
# COMPACT_ATOMS: atom_id res chain seq x y z
N MET A 1 -6.89 25.68 3.51
CA MET A 1 -7.56 24.96 2.42
C MET A 1 -6.49 24.62 1.39
N SER A 2 -6.28 23.34 1.10
CA SER A 2 -5.16 22.86 0.29
C SER A 2 -5.35 23.25 -1.19
N GLN A 3 -4.26 23.58 -1.90
CA GLN A 3 -4.26 24.13 -3.27
C GLN A 3 -4.96 23.23 -4.32
N GLU A 4 -5.22 21.96 -4.03
CA GLU A 4 -5.88 21.00 -4.94
C GLU A 4 -7.39 21.24 -5.14
N GLN A 5 -8.06 21.98 -4.25
CA GLN A 5 -9.50 22.24 -4.33
C GLN A 5 -9.89 23.41 -5.28
N GLN A 6 -8.92 24.08 -5.90
CA GLN A 6 -9.15 25.17 -6.88
C GLN A 6 -9.07 24.73 -8.34
N LEU A 7 -8.67 23.48 -8.61
CA LEU A 7 -8.50 22.94 -9.97
C LEU A 7 -9.82 22.38 -10.50
N SER A 8 -10.05 22.51 -11.81
CA SER A 8 -11.20 21.86 -12.45
C SER A 8 -11.09 20.34 -12.33
N PRO A 9 -12.22 19.60 -12.36
CA PRO A 9 -12.19 18.14 -12.30
C PRO A 9 -11.29 17.50 -13.38
N GLU A 10 -11.30 18.05 -14.59
CA GLU A 10 -10.45 17.63 -15.71
C GLU A 10 -8.96 17.84 -15.43
N GLN A 11 -8.60 18.97 -14.81
CA GLN A 11 -7.21 19.23 -14.41
C GLN A 11 -6.74 18.24 -13.34
N ARG A 12 -7.62 17.91 -12.39
CA ARG A 12 -7.33 16.91 -11.34
C ARG A 12 -7.14 15.52 -11.93
N ILE A 13 -7.99 15.11 -12.88
CA ILE A 13 -7.87 13.82 -13.58
C ILE A 13 -6.55 13.74 -14.37
N ASN A 14 -6.22 14.78 -15.13
CA ASN A 14 -4.96 14.83 -15.88
C ASN A 14 -3.73 14.76 -14.96
N ALA A 15 -3.75 15.48 -13.83
CA ALA A 15 -2.67 15.43 -12.85
C ALA A 15 -2.50 14.03 -12.25
N LEU A 16 -3.60 13.34 -11.94
CA LEU A 16 -3.58 11.96 -11.47
C LEU A 16 -3.05 11.00 -12.55
N ASN A 17 -3.52 11.12 -13.79
CA ASN A 17 -3.06 10.26 -14.87
C ASN A 17 -1.55 10.41 -15.12
N TYR A 18 -1.04 11.64 -15.12
CA TYR A 18 0.39 11.89 -15.24
C TYR A 18 1.19 11.32 -14.06
N LYS A 19 0.71 11.51 -12.83
CA LYS A 19 1.37 11.04 -11.61
C LYS A 19 1.49 9.52 -11.56
N PHE A 20 0.45 8.81 -12.00
CA PHE A 20 0.35 7.36 -11.88
C PHE A 20 0.55 6.61 -13.19
N ASN A 21 0.76 7.32 -14.30
CA ASN A 21 0.94 6.78 -15.64
C ASN A 21 -0.15 5.76 -16.01
N LEU A 22 -1.42 6.13 -15.84
CA LEU A 22 -2.57 5.22 -15.96
C LEU A 22 -3.01 4.96 -17.42
N GLY A 23 -2.25 5.47 -18.39
CA GLY A 23 -2.49 5.25 -19.82
C GLY A 23 -3.62 6.11 -20.38
N ASP A 24 -4.26 5.58 -21.43
CA ASP A 24 -5.39 6.24 -22.08
C ASP A 24 -6.64 6.14 -21.20
N PHE A 25 -7.34 7.25 -21.05
CA PHE A 25 -8.58 7.33 -20.29
C PHE A 25 -9.67 8.03 -21.08
N SER A 26 -10.91 7.78 -20.68
CA SER A 26 -12.07 8.53 -21.15
C SER A 26 -12.71 9.31 -20.02
N PHE A 27 -13.13 10.53 -20.31
CA PHE A 27 -13.75 11.43 -19.36
C PHE A 27 -15.23 11.62 -19.69
N PHE A 28 -16.08 11.43 -18.69
CA PHE A 28 -17.53 11.51 -18.81
C PHE A 28 -18.11 12.49 -17.81
N LYS A 29 -19.12 13.23 -18.24
CA LYS A 29 -20.05 13.90 -17.33
C LYS A 29 -21.14 12.91 -16.94
N MET A 30 -21.32 12.70 -15.64
CA MET A 30 -22.39 11.87 -15.10
C MET A 30 -23.56 12.75 -14.68
N THR A 31 -24.73 12.45 -15.21
CA THR A 31 -26.00 13.08 -14.83
C THR A 31 -27.02 12.02 -14.45
N GLU A 32 -28.07 12.42 -13.74
CA GLU A 32 -29.18 11.53 -13.41
C GLU A 32 -30.42 11.96 -14.21
N SER A 33 -31.04 11.02 -14.90
CA SER A 33 -32.25 11.24 -15.68
C SER A 33 -33.18 10.04 -15.55
N ASN A 34 -34.41 10.28 -15.08
CA ASN A 34 -35.43 9.24 -14.90
C ASN A 34 -34.95 8.03 -14.06
N GLY A 35 -34.11 8.28 -13.04
CA GLY A 35 -33.52 7.23 -12.19
C GLY A 35 -32.35 6.45 -12.85
N PHE A 36 -31.94 6.83 -14.05
CA PHE A 36 -30.74 6.30 -14.70
C PHE A 36 -29.56 7.26 -14.52
N LYS A 37 -28.38 6.69 -14.30
CA LYS A 37 -27.12 7.42 -14.45
C LYS A 37 -26.75 7.45 -15.92
N VAL A 38 -26.70 8.65 -16.50
CA VAL A 38 -26.34 8.90 -17.90
C VAL A 38 -24.92 9.42 -17.93
N LEU A 39 -24.05 8.73 -18.68
CA LEU A 39 -22.67 9.14 -18.93
C LEU A 39 -22.58 9.79 -20.30
N GLU A 40 -22.21 11.06 -20.32
CA GLU A 40 -21.97 11.83 -21.54
C GLU A 40 -20.46 11.97 -21.75
N LEU A 41 -19.94 11.41 -22.85
CA LEU A 41 -18.52 11.49 -23.18
C LEU A 41 -18.14 12.96 -23.41
N ARG A 42 -17.11 13.42 -22.69
CA ARG A 42 -16.57 14.78 -22.78
C ARG A 42 -15.19 14.78 -23.46
N ASP A 43 -14.37 13.77 -23.17
CA ASP A 43 -13.05 13.62 -23.78
C ASP A 43 -12.62 12.13 -23.82
N GLY A 44 -11.71 11.80 -24.75
CA GLY A 44 -11.16 10.45 -24.92
C GLY A 44 -11.94 9.54 -25.87
N GLN A 45 -11.52 8.27 -25.94
CA GLN A 45 -12.11 7.24 -26.79
C GLN A 45 -12.43 6.00 -25.95
N PRO A 46 -13.70 5.79 -25.56
CA PRO A 46 -14.07 4.73 -24.62
C PRO A 46 -13.73 3.32 -25.06
N GLN A 47 -13.62 3.08 -26.37
CA GLN A 47 -13.24 1.79 -26.94
C GLN A 47 -11.76 1.45 -26.75
N ASN A 48 -10.92 2.47 -26.50
CA ASN A 48 -9.47 2.34 -26.40
C ASN A 48 -8.97 2.60 -24.97
N SER A 49 -9.86 2.86 -24.01
CA SER A 49 -9.50 3.18 -22.64
C SER A 49 -10.17 2.23 -21.64
N ASP A 50 -9.36 1.53 -20.86
CA ASP A 50 -9.83 0.70 -19.75
C ASP A 50 -10.25 1.51 -18.52
N ILE A 51 -9.87 2.80 -18.45
CA ILE A 51 -10.20 3.65 -17.31
C ILE A 51 -11.15 4.75 -17.75
N TRP A 52 -12.33 4.80 -17.12
CA TRP A 52 -13.28 5.88 -17.31
C TRP A 52 -13.34 6.72 -16.04
N TYR A 53 -13.14 8.03 -16.21
CA TYR A 53 -13.39 9.01 -15.17
C TYR A 53 -14.75 9.63 -15.38
N THR A 54 -15.52 9.75 -14.31
CA THR A 54 -16.85 10.36 -14.34
C THR A 54 -16.91 11.50 -13.33
N VAL A 55 -17.49 12.62 -13.71
CA VAL A 55 -17.73 13.76 -12.80
C VAL A 55 -19.23 14.01 -12.69
N ASP A 56 -19.74 14.05 -11.46
CA ASP A 56 -21.13 14.42 -11.20
C ASP A 56 -21.33 15.93 -11.05
N ASN A 57 -22.57 16.34 -10.79
CA ASN A 57 -22.93 17.75 -10.65
C ASN A 57 -22.32 18.42 -9.41
N ASP A 58 -21.77 17.65 -8.47
CA ASP A 58 -21.11 18.15 -7.25
C ASP A 58 -19.57 18.20 -7.40
N ASP A 59 -19.07 18.13 -8.64
CA ASP A 59 -17.65 18.05 -8.99
C ASP A 59 -16.92 16.85 -8.33
N GLN A 60 -17.66 15.80 -7.94
CA GLN A 60 -17.06 14.58 -7.42
C GLN A 60 -16.62 13.68 -8.57
N ILE A 61 -15.31 13.37 -8.57
CA ILE A 61 -14.71 12.44 -9.52
C ILE A 61 -14.90 11.03 -8.99
N LYS A 62 -15.48 10.17 -9.83
CA LYS A 62 -15.57 8.72 -9.64
C LYS A 62 -14.86 8.04 -10.82
N THR A 63 -14.42 6.80 -10.64
CA THR A 63 -13.76 6.03 -11.71
C THR A 63 -14.46 4.70 -11.90
N ILE A 64 -14.49 4.25 -13.15
CA ILE A 64 -14.93 2.92 -13.55
C ILE A 64 -13.71 2.28 -14.20
N ILE A 65 -13.33 1.11 -13.69
CA ILE A 65 -12.21 0.31 -14.18
C ILE A 65 -12.67 -1.16 -14.28
N PRO A 66 -12.13 -1.96 -15.21
CA PRO A 66 -12.35 -3.39 -15.26
C PRO A 66 -12.01 -4.03 -13.92
N PHE A 67 -12.85 -4.97 -13.50
CA PHE A 67 -12.66 -5.69 -12.25
C PHE A 67 -11.31 -6.41 -12.21
N ASP A 68 -10.88 -7.02 -13.31
CA ASP A 68 -9.61 -7.74 -13.39
C ASP A 68 -8.42 -6.80 -13.15
N VAL A 69 -8.46 -5.60 -13.73
CA VAL A 69 -7.44 -4.56 -13.51
C VAL A 69 -7.43 -4.13 -12.04
N PHE A 70 -8.60 -3.89 -11.45
CA PHE A 70 -8.71 -3.56 -10.03
C PHE A 70 -8.18 -4.67 -9.12
N SER A 71 -8.49 -5.94 -9.44
CA SER A 71 -8.03 -7.10 -8.68
C SER A 71 -6.52 -7.23 -8.68
N ILE A 72 -5.88 -7.02 -9.84
CA ILE A 72 -4.42 -7.05 -9.96
C ILE A 72 -3.78 -5.98 -9.05
N VAL A 73 -4.31 -4.75 -9.08
CA VAL A 73 -3.81 -3.67 -8.21
C VAL A 73 -3.97 -4.03 -6.74
N LEU A 74 -5.12 -4.59 -6.33
CA LEU A 74 -5.31 -5.02 -4.94
C LEU A 74 -4.35 -6.12 -4.52
N ASP A 75 -4.12 -7.12 -5.37
CA ASP A 75 -3.21 -8.22 -5.08
C ASP A 75 -1.76 -7.74 -4.97
N ASP A 76 -1.34 -6.84 -5.86
CA ASP A 76 0.00 -6.26 -5.80
C ASP A 76 0.17 -5.35 -4.58
N MET A 77 -0.85 -4.58 -4.20
CA MET A 77 -0.83 -3.83 -2.94
C MET A 77 -0.71 -4.74 -1.72
N ARG A 78 -1.39 -5.90 -1.71
CA ARG A 78 -1.28 -6.88 -0.61
C ARG A 78 0.11 -7.50 -0.54
N LYS A 79 0.71 -7.84 -1.68
CA LYS A 79 2.10 -8.33 -1.74
C LYS A 79 3.08 -7.28 -1.23
N LEU A 80 2.99 -6.04 -1.73
CA LEU A 80 3.83 -4.94 -1.28
C LEU A 80 3.69 -4.68 0.22
N HIS A 81 2.47 -4.73 0.75
CA HIS A 81 2.24 -4.56 2.18
C HIS A 81 2.94 -5.66 3.00
N LYS A 82 2.88 -6.92 2.54
CA LYS A 82 3.60 -8.04 3.14
C LYS A 82 5.12 -7.87 3.05
N GLU A 83 5.65 -7.52 1.90
CA GLU A 83 7.08 -7.27 1.70
C GLU A 83 7.60 -6.15 2.61
N ILE A 84 6.84 -5.05 2.72
CA ILE A 84 7.16 -3.94 3.62
C ILE A 84 7.20 -4.42 5.08
N PHE A 85 6.25 -5.27 5.49
CA PHE A 85 6.25 -5.84 6.83
C PHE A 85 7.47 -6.75 7.06
N GLU A 86 7.76 -7.67 6.14
CA GLU A 86 8.92 -8.56 6.21
C GLU A 86 10.22 -7.75 6.32
N LEU A 87 10.40 -6.72 5.50
CA LEU A 87 11.57 -5.83 5.58
C LEU A 87 11.70 -5.10 6.93
N LYS A 88 10.58 -4.65 7.50
CA LYS A 88 10.60 -4.04 8.85
C LYS A 88 11.03 -5.06 9.90
N LEU A 89 10.49 -6.28 9.83
CA LEU A 89 10.82 -7.37 10.75
C LEU A 89 12.29 -7.75 10.64
N GLU A 90 12.81 -7.96 9.43
CA GLU A 90 14.23 -8.23 9.18
C GLU A 90 15.11 -7.14 9.78
N LYS A 91 14.81 -5.86 9.47
CA LYS A 91 15.54 -4.72 9.98
C LYS A 91 15.54 -4.69 11.51
N SER A 92 14.39 -4.96 12.12
CA SER A 92 14.27 -5.01 13.58
C SER A 92 15.10 -6.17 14.16
N ILE A 93 15.03 -7.38 13.61
CA ILE A 93 15.85 -8.53 14.05
C ILE A 93 17.34 -8.17 14.04
N TRP A 94 17.84 -7.57 12.94
CA TRP A 94 19.24 -7.18 12.81
C TRP A 94 19.72 -6.19 13.89
N LYS A 95 18.85 -5.29 14.39
CA LYS A 95 19.20 -4.37 15.49
C LYS A 95 19.59 -5.11 16.79
N PHE A 96 19.09 -6.33 16.98
CA PHE A 96 19.33 -7.12 18.19
C PHE A 96 20.50 -8.08 18.08
N LEU A 97 21.20 -8.08 16.93
CA LEU A 97 22.38 -8.90 16.64
C LEU A 97 22.09 -10.40 16.78
N PRO A 98 21.30 -10.99 15.87
CA PRO A 98 21.03 -12.42 15.89
C PRO A 98 22.34 -13.19 15.68
N LYS A 99 22.50 -14.30 16.40
CA LYS A 99 23.60 -15.25 16.17
C LYS A 99 23.34 -16.07 14.91
N ASP A 100 22.10 -16.51 14.75
CA ASP A 100 21.55 -17.12 13.55
C ASP A 100 20.25 -16.38 13.22
N PHE A 101 20.18 -15.82 12.01
CA PHE A 101 19.04 -15.02 11.57
C PHE A 101 17.77 -15.88 11.43
N ASP A 102 17.90 -17.07 10.84
CA ASP A 102 16.76 -17.90 10.48
C ASP A 102 16.06 -18.46 11.73
N ASP A 103 16.85 -18.78 12.77
CA ASP A 103 16.32 -19.22 14.07
C ASP A 103 15.52 -18.11 14.74
N VAL A 104 16.06 -16.90 14.81
CA VAL A 104 15.37 -15.74 15.41
C VAL A 104 14.12 -15.41 14.60
N TYR A 105 14.22 -15.39 13.27
CA TYR A 105 13.10 -15.12 12.38
C TYR A 105 11.96 -16.12 12.60
N THR A 106 12.26 -17.41 12.73
CA THR A 106 11.27 -18.47 12.99
C THR A 106 10.56 -18.26 14.32
N VAL A 107 11.31 -17.99 15.39
CA VAL A 107 10.74 -17.76 16.73
C VAL A 107 9.88 -16.50 16.75
N VAL A 108 10.36 -15.40 16.18
CA VAL A 108 9.60 -14.14 16.15
C VAL A 108 8.34 -14.30 15.30
N SER A 109 8.44 -14.92 14.13
CA SER A 109 7.29 -15.21 13.26
C SER A 109 6.22 -16.06 13.95
N SER A 110 6.61 -17.00 14.81
CA SER A 110 5.66 -17.81 15.59
C SER A 110 4.90 -17.02 16.68
N LYS A 111 5.46 -15.89 17.13
CA LYS A 111 4.88 -15.02 18.15
C LYS A 111 4.12 -13.83 17.55
N LEU A 112 4.30 -13.57 16.26
CA LEU A 112 3.56 -12.56 15.54
C LEU A 112 2.12 -13.04 15.27
N SER A 113 1.19 -12.10 15.35
CA SER A 113 -0.17 -12.31 14.83
C SER A 113 -0.18 -12.09 13.31
N ASP A 114 -1.24 -12.53 12.62
CA ASP A 114 -1.45 -12.26 11.17
C ASP A 114 -1.59 -10.75 10.83
N ASN A 115 -1.40 -9.86 11.82
CA ASN A 115 -1.41 -8.42 11.66
C ASN A 115 -0.08 -7.91 11.08
N LEU A 116 -0.12 -7.41 9.85
CA LEU A 116 1.02 -6.82 9.14
C LEU A 116 1.16 -5.30 9.38
N ASP A 117 0.24 -4.68 10.11
CA ASP A 117 0.23 -3.23 10.39
C ASP A 117 1.13 -2.83 11.57
N LEU A 118 1.95 -3.76 12.10
CA LEU A 118 2.85 -3.46 13.21
C LEU A 118 3.89 -2.40 12.81
N SER A 119 4.05 -1.43 13.71
CA SER A 119 5.11 -0.44 13.65
C SER A 119 6.46 -1.07 14.00
N SER A 120 7.55 -0.39 13.60
CA SER A 120 8.89 -0.86 13.94
C SER A 120 9.15 -0.89 15.45
N ASP A 121 8.52 -0.01 16.23
CA ASP A 121 8.67 0.02 17.69
C ASP A 121 7.97 -1.19 18.34
N GLU A 122 6.79 -1.56 17.86
CA GLU A 122 6.08 -2.77 18.31
C GLU A 122 6.88 -4.04 17.98
N LEU A 123 7.49 -4.11 16.79
CA LEU A 123 8.37 -5.22 16.41
C LEU A 123 9.62 -5.28 17.31
N ASP A 124 10.22 -4.14 17.63
CA ASP A 124 11.37 -4.05 18.53
C ASP A 124 10.99 -4.51 19.96
N ASP A 125 9.78 -4.20 20.44
CA ASP A 125 9.31 -4.66 21.75
C ASP A 125 9.10 -6.17 21.81
N ILE A 126 8.53 -6.77 20.76
CA ILE A 126 8.44 -8.24 20.62
C ILE A 126 9.84 -8.86 20.67
N LEU A 127 10.80 -8.27 19.95
CA LEU A 127 12.18 -8.75 19.92
C LEU A 127 12.90 -8.64 21.27
N LYS A 128 12.63 -7.59 22.05
CA LYS A 128 13.16 -7.50 23.44
C LYS A 128 12.67 -8.66 24.28
N ASP A 129 11.41 -9.04 24.13
CA ASP A 129 10.84 -10.15 24.89
C ASP A 129 11.37 -11.50 24.41
N VAL A 130 11.53 -11.69 23.09
CA VAL A 130 12.21 -12.86 22.52
C VAL A 130 13.66 -12.97 23.00
N LYS A 131 14.41 -11.87 23.07
CA LYS A 131 15.79 -11.86 23.58
C LYS A 131 15.89 -12.21 25.07
N LYS A 132 14.89 -11.86 25.88
CA LYS A 132 14.83 -12.26 27.30
C LYS A 132 14.55 -13.76 27.45
N GLU A 133 13.66 -14.30 26.62
CA GLU A 133 13.24 -15.71 26.69
C GLU A 133 14.25 -16.66 26.04
N TYR A 134 14.89 -16.23 24.94
CA TYR A 134 15.83 -17.01 24.12
C TYR A 134 17.14 -16.25 23.93
N SER A 135 17.82 -15.91 25.02
CA SER A 135 19.07 -15.12 24.97
C SER A 135 20.18 -15.78 24.14
N ASN A 136 20.18 -17.12 24.07
CA ASN A 136 21.13 -17.92 23.29
C ASN A 136 21.05 -17.69 21.76
N LEU A 137 19.95 -17.12 21.26
CA LEU A 137 19.78 -16.82 19.84
C LEU A 137 20.41 -15.49 19.43
N PHE A 138 20.85 -14.68 20.38
CA PHE A 138 21.44 -13.37 20.15
C PHE A 138 22.89 -13.34 20.60
N ILE A 139 23.67 -12.47 19.99
CA ILE A 139 25.05 -12.25 20.37
C ILE A 139 25.07 -11.41 21.67
N ASP A 140 25.80 -11.88 22.67
CA ASP A 140 26.21 -11.07 23.81
C ASP A 140 27.49 -10.31 23.46
N MET A 141 27.49 -8.99 23.57
CA MET A 141 28.69 -8.20 23.30
C MET A 141 29.83 -8.53 24.28
N ASN A 142 29.51 -9.02 25.48
CA ASN A 142 30.52 -9.47 26.43
C ASN A 142 31.33 -10.67 25.90
N ASP A 143 30.71 -11.51 25.06
CA ASP A 143 31.40 -12.64 24.42
C ASP A 143 32.36 -12.18 23.32
N ILE A 144 32.12 -11.01 22.72
CA ILE A 144 32.99 -10.44 21.68
C ILE A 144 34.23 -9.76 22.28
N VAL A 145 34.10 -9.12 23.44
CA VAL A 145 35.20 -8.34 24.08
C VAL A 145 36.24 -9.25 24.76
N HIS A 146 35.93 -10.53 24.97
CA HIS A 146 36.81 -11.51 25.62
C HIS A 146 37.29 -12.65 24.71
N ALA A 147 37.03 -12.58 23.41
CA ALA A 147 37.55 -13.48 22.37
C ALA A 147 38.82 -12.93 21.71
#